data_AF-A0A257N8T0-F1
#
_entry.id   AF-A0A257N8T0-F1
#
_cell.length_a   1.000
_cell.length_b   1.000
_cell.length_c   1.000
_cell.angle_alpha   90.00
_cell.angle_beta   90.00
_cell.angle_gamma   90.00
#
_symmetry.space_group_name_H-M   'P 1'
#
loop_
_entity.id
_entity.type
_entity.pdbx_description
1 polymer ?
#
loop_
_entity_poly.entity_id
_entity_poly.type
_entity_poly.pdbx_seq_one_letter_code
_entity_poly.pdbx_strand_id
1 'polypeptide(L)'
;MPSDVFSEILNGLYENKVVPYLGPGALFDASNKQTGAAMPADSNSLILAMNNGKPMAPKLMYEFPRAAMNQELKKGRNFLGQFLTKLYGDTEWTRAAVHNWLAEWKPAYVIDINRDTQLQDSYADEEHTLIVGVARISASQFRFKIYHFDGSDYFEIPQEQIDARLPIL
;
A
#
# COMPACT_ATOMS: atom_id res chain seq x y z
N MET A 1 -20.56 -7.75 -29.99
CA MET A 1 -21.05 -7.64 -28.60
C MET A 1 -20.01 -6.84 -27.82
N PRO A 2 -20.28 -5.59 -27.41
CA PRO A 2 -19.48 -4.94 -26.36
C PRO A 2 -19.91 -5.57 -25.01
N SER A 3 -19.06 -6.14 -24.16
CA SER A 3 -17.60 -6.25 -24.12
C SER A 3 -17.22 -7.44 -23.23
N ASP A 4 -16.48 -8.43 -23.72
CA ASP A 4 -16.12 -9.58 -22.88
C ASP A 4 -14.82 -9.40 -22.07
N VAL A 5 -14.10 -8.29 -22.29
CA VAL A 5 -12.82 -8.03 -21.62
C VAL A 5 -12.96 -7.93 -20.09
N PHE A 6 -14.06 -7.34 -19.59
CA PHE A 6 -14.27 -7.23 -18.15
C PHE A 6 -14.64 -8.57 -17.52
N SER A 7 -15.44 -9.39 -18.19
CA SER A 7 -15.75 -10.75 -17.73
C SER A 7 -14.48 -11.60 -17.74
N GLU A 8 -13.65 -11.50 -18.79
CA GLU A 8 -12.38 -12.21 -18.91
C GLU A 8 -11.41 -11.81 -17.78
N ILE A 9 -11.28 -10.52 -17.48
CA ILE A 9 -10.46 -10.02 -16.37
C ILE A 9 -11.02 -10.54 -15.03
N LEU A 10 -12.33 -10.44 -14.80
CA LEU A 10 -12.96 -10.88 -13.54
C LEU A 10 -12.79 -12.38 -13.33
N ASN A 11 -13.06 -13.19 -14.36
CA ASN A 11 -12.84 -14.64 -14.31
C ASN A 11 -11.36 -14.94 -14.08
N GLY A 12 -10.47 -14.25 -14.78
CA GLY A 12 -9.02 -14.39 -14.59
C GLY A 12 -8.55 -14.02 -13.19
N LEU A 13 -9.16 -13.05 -12.52
CA LEU A 13 -8.88 -12.70 -11.13
C LEU A 13 -9.30 -13.85 -10.20
N TYR A 14 -10.54 -14.33 -10.29
CA TYR A 14 -11.03 -15.44 -9.45
C TYR A 14 -10.30 -16.77 -9.72
N GLU A 15 -9.79 -16.97 -10.93
CA GLU A 15 -8.96 -18.12 -11.31
C GLU A 15 -7.46 -17.93 -10.97
N ASN A 16 -7.06 -16.80 -10.37
CA ASN A 16 -5.66 -16.44 -10.08
C ASN A 16 -4.73 -16.42 -11.32
N LYS A 17 -5.29 -16.16 -12.51
CA LYS A 17 -4.54 -15.95 -13.77
C LYS A 17 -4.21 -14.48 -14.04
N VAL A 18 -4.93 -13.58 -13.37
CA VAL A 18 -4.70 -12.13 -13.41
C VAL A 18 -4.28 -11.68 -12.02
N VAL A 19 -3.20 -10.91 -11.95
CA VAL A 19 -2.68 -10.36 -10.69
C VAL A 19 -3.21 -8.94 -10.51
N PRO A 20 -4.00 -8.64 -9.47
CA PRO A 20 -4.41 -7.27 -9.17
C PRO A 20 -3.19 -6.43 -8.78
N TYR A 21 -3.05 -5.27 -9.44
CA TYR A 21 -2.07 -4.24 -9.11
C TYR A 21 -2.81 -3.00 -8.60
N LEU A 22 -2.64 -2.70 -7.32
CA LEU A 22 -3.38 -1.65 -6.61
C LEU A 22 -2.53 -0.40 -6.51
N GLY A 23 -3.02 0.69 -7.09
CA GLY A 23 -2.49 2.04 -6.88
C GLY A 23 -3.26 2.82 -5.81
N PRO A 24 -2.94 4.11 -5.62
CA PRO A 24 -3.61 4.97 -4.62
C PRO A 24 -5.12 5.13 -4.84
N GLY A 25 -5.60 4.86 -6.04
CA GLY A 25 -7.04 4.82 -6.33
C GLY A 25 -7.79 3.73 -5.57
N ALA A 26 -7.13 2.70 -5.05
CA ALA A 26 -7.75 1.66 -4.23
C ALA A 26 -8.29 2.19 -2.88
N LEU A 27 -7.83 3.37 -2.45
CA LEU A 27 -8.14 4.01 -1.17
C LEU A 27 -9.12 5.19 -1.30
N PHE A 28 -9.71 5.39 -2.48
CA PHE A 28 -10.47 6.61 -2.81
C PHE A 28 -11.67 6.88 -1.89
N ASP A 29 -12.27 5.83 -1.33
CA ASP A 29 -13.42 5.86 -0.44
C ASP A 29 -13.05 5.62 1.03
N ALA A 30 -11.75 5.46 1.34
CA ALA A 30 -11.28 5.44 2.71
C ALA A 30 -11.39 6.85 3.33
N SER A 31 -11.90 6.90 4.55
CA SER A 31 -12.15 8.14 5.28
C SER A 31 -11.75 8.01 6.74
N ASN A 32 -11.37 9.12 7.36
CA ASN A 32 -10.94 9.12 8.75
C ASN A 32 -12.14 8.81 9.65
N LYS A 33 -12.02 7.82 10.54
CA LYS A 33 -13.16 7.38 11.38
C LYS A 33 -13.70 8.48 12.30
N GLN A 34 -12.85 9.43 12.72
CA GLN A 34 -13.22 10.47 13.67
C GLN A 34 -13.75 11.73 12.98
N THR A 35 -13.15 12.10 11.84
CA THR A 35 -13.40 13.40 11.17
C THR A 35 -14.18 13.28 9.86
N GLY A 36 -14.28 12.07 9.28
CA GLY A 36 -14.87 11.84 7.97
C GLY A 36 -14.05 12.38 6.79
N ALA A 37 -12.88 12.97 7.03
CA ALA A 37 -12.01 13.47 5.97
C ALA A 37 -11.48 12.31 5.11
N ALA A 38 -11.37 12.50 3.79
CA ALA A 38 -10.84 11.49 2.87
C ALA A 38 -9.36 11.16 3.19
N MET A 39 -8.96 9.90 2.97
CA MET A 39 -7.57 9.47 3.13
C MET A 39 -6.67 10.12 2.07
N PRO A 40 -5.59 10.81 2.47
CA PRO A 40 -4.54 11.21 1.54
C PRO A 40 -3.81 9.99 0.96
N ALA A 41 -3.94 9.78 -0.34
CA ALA A 41 -3.33 8.65 -1.05
C ALA A 41 -2.68 9.07 -2.38
N ASP A 42 -3.30 10.00 -3.11
CA ASP A 42 -2.72 10.57 -4.32
C ASP A 42 -1.64 11.63 -4.02
N SER A 43 -0.87 12.00 -5.04
CA SER A 43 0.20 12.99 -4.87
C SER A 43 -0.28 14.33 -4.32
N ASN A 44 -1.39 14.87 -4.81
CA ASN A 44 -1.83 16.20 -4.40
C ASN A 44 -2.34 16.20 -2.96
N SER A 45 -3.20 15.25 -2.59
CA SER A 45 -3.71 15.14 -1.22
C SER A 45 -2.59 14.88 -0.20
N LEU A 46 -1.59 14.05 -0.54
CA LEU A 46 -0.42 13.82 0.31
C LEU A 46 0.42 15.07 0.52
N ILE A 47 0.62 15.89 -0.52
CA ILE A 47 1.38 17.14 -0.39
C ILE A 47 0.65 18.12 0.53
N LEU A 48 -0.68 18.24 0.36
CA LEU A 48 -1.50 19.09 1.23
C LEU A 48 -1.47 18.59 2.67
N ALA A 49 -1.66 17.29 2.90
CA ALA A 49 -1.62 16.69 4.23
C ALA A 49 -0.27 16.91 4.94
N MET A 50 0.84 16.68 4.22
CA MET A 50 2.20 16.91 4.73
C MET A 50 2.48 18.38 5.06
N ASN A 51 1.79 19.30 4.37
CA ASN A 51 1.94 20.74 4.54
C ASN A 51 0.75 21.39 5.28
N ASN A 52 0.09 20.65 6.17
CA ASN A 52 -0.99 21.13 7.04
C ASN A 52 -2.15 21.80 6.26
N GLY A 53 -2.56 21.17 5.16
CA GLY A 53 -3.63 21.66 4.26
C GLY A 53 -3.24 22.84 3.38
N LYS A 54 -2.01 23.37 3.49
CA LYS A 54 -1.58 24.52 2.69
C LYS A 54 -0.90 24.06 1.41
N PRO A 55 -1.20 24.66 0.25
CA PRO A 55 -0.46 24.37 -0.97
C PRO A 55 1.00 24.80 -0.85
N MET A 56 1.88 24.05 -1.49
CA MET A 56 3.28 24.42 -1.70
C MET A 56 3.43 25.23 -3.01
N ALA A 57 4.65 25.69 -3.30
CA ALA A 57 4.93 26.34 -4.59
C ALA A 57 4.59 25.39 -5.76
N PRO A 58 4.11 25.89 -6.92
CA PRO A 58 3.64 25.04 -8.02
C PRO A 58 4.62 23.94 -8.45
N LYS A 59 5.92 24.25 -8.49
CA LYS A 59 6.97 23.27 -8.83
C LYS A 59 7.07 22.08 -7.87
N LEU A 60 6.60 22.24 -6.63
CA LEU A 60 6.61 21.21 -5.59
C LEU A 60 5.26 20.47 -5.52
N MET A 61 4.19 21.06 -6.05
CA MET A 61 2.85 20.44 -6.12
C MET A 61 2.71 19.37 -7.22
N TYR A 62 3.75 19.18 -8.05
CA TYR A 62 3.68 18.28 -9.21
C TYR A 62 3.56 16.80 -8.82
N GLU A 63 4.38 16.34 -7.88
CA GLU A 63 4.43 14.94 -7.44
C GLU A 63 4.87 14.86 -5.99
N PHE A 64 4.29 13.94 -5.21
CA PHE A 64 4.60 13.81 -3.78
C PHE A 64 6.09 13.58 -3.50
N PRO A 65 6.84 12.72 -4.24
CA PRO A 65 8.27 12.52 -4.00
C PRO A 65 9.09 13.81 -4.02
N ARG A 66 8.73 14.75 -4.90
CA ARG A 66 9.41 16.05 -5.01
C ARG A 66 9.14 16.96 -3.83
N ALA A 67 7.88 17.03 -3.38
CA ALA A 67 7.53 17.75 -2.17
C ALA A 67 8.18 17.14 -0.93
N ALA A 68 8.17 15.80 -0.85
CA ALA A 68 8.74 15.04 0.25
C ALA A 68 10.25 15.29 0.35
N MET A 69 10.97 15.23 -0.78
CA MET A 69 12.40 15.58 -0.83
C MET A 69 12.65 17.01 -0.35
N ASN A 70 11.80 17.98 -0.73
CA ASN A 70 11.94 19.35 -0.24
C ASN A 70 11.77 19.46 1.29
N GLN A 71 10.81 18.73 1.86
CA GLN A 71 10.59 18.70 3.31
C GLN A 71 11.71 17.95 4.03
N GLU A 72 12.21 16.84 3.48
CA GLU A 72 13.35 16.09 4.02
C GLU A 72 14.61 16.96 4.10
N LEU A 73 14.92 17.73 3.04
CA LEU A 73 16.07 18.64 3.05
C LEU A 73 15.95 19.76 4.10
N LYS A 74 14.72 20.18 4.43
CA LYS A 74 14.47 21.28 5.38
C LYS A 74 14.32 20.82 6.83
N LYS A 75 13.67 19.67 7.05
CA LYS A 75 13.23 19.18 8.38
C LYS A 75 13.85 17.84 8.76
N GLY A 76 14.66 17.26 7.88
CA GLY A 76 15.26 15.95 8.05
C GLY A 76 14.30 14.80 7.73
N ARG A 77 14.88 13.60 7.62
CA ARG A 77 14.15 12.37 7.27
C ARG A 77 13.12 11.96 8.32
N ASN A 78 13.40 12.23 9.60
CA ASN A 78 12.51 11.90 10.70
C ASN A 78 11.15 12.57 10.55
N PHE A 79 11.09 13.79 9.98
CA PHE A 79 9.82 14.47 9.70
C PHE A 79 8.93 13.67 8.75
N LEU A 80 9.48 13.18 7.62
CA LEU A 80 8.73 12.35 6.68
C LEU A 80 8.32 11.00 7.29
N GLY A 81 9.22 10.40 8.08
CA GLY A 81 8.93 9.17 8.81
C GLY A 81 7.72 9.34 9.72
N GLN A 82 7.77 10.33 10.62
CA GLN A 82 6.68 10.64 11.55
C GLN A 82 5.38 11.01 10.84
N PHE A 83 5.45 11.80 9.76
CA PHE A 83 4.26 12.15 8.97
C PHE A 83 3.57 10.89 8.43
N LEU A 84 4.33 10.00 7.79
CA LEU A 84 3.76 8.81 7.16
C LEU A 84 3.36 7.73 8.18
N THR A 85 4.09 7.60 9.30
CA THR A 85 3.68 6.74 10.42
C THR A 85 2.38 7.22 11.03
N LYS A 86 2.25 8.53 11.30
CA LYS A 86 0.99 9.09 11.78
C LYS A 86 -0.14 8.87 10.79
N LEU A 87 0.13 9.09 9.50
CA LEU A 87 -0.89 9.00 8.46
C LEU A 87 -1.41 7.57 8.26
N TYR A 88 -0.52 6.59 8.11
CA TYR A 88 -0.89 5.22 7.72
C TYR A 88 -0.85 4.20 8.87
N GLY A 89 -0.20 4.50 9.98
CA GLY A 89 -0.11 3.61 11.15
C GLY A 89 -1.01 4.06 12.31
N ASP A 90 -0.91 5.34 12.70
CA ASP A 90 -1.60 5.81 13.92
C ASP A 90 -3.03 6.29 13.67
N THR A 91 -3.33 6.77 12.46
CA THR A 91 -4.65 7.32 12.13
C THR A 91 -5.60 6.20 11.73
N GLU A 92 -6.77 6.16 12.37
CA GLU A 92 -7.79 5.18 12.04
C GLU A 92 -8.61 5.59 10.81
N TRP A 93 -8.57 4.74 9.79
CA TRP A 93 -9.32 4.91 8.55
C TRP A 93 -10.43 3.87 8.41
N THR A 94 -11.51 4.22 7.72
CA THR A 94 -12.51 3.26 7.26
C THR A 94 -11.91 2.35 6.22
N ARG A 95 -12.45 1.13 6.12
CA ARG A 95 -12.00 0.17 5.13
C ARG A 95 -12.49 0.58 3.74
N ALA A 96 -11.58 0.62 2.76
CA ALA A 96 -11.91 0.93 1.38
C ALA A 96 -12.64 -0.23 0.70
N ALA A 97 -13.56 0.06 -0.23
CA ALA A 97 -14.37 -0.96 -0.88
C ALA A 97 -13.54 -1.99 -1.65
N VAL A 98 -12.43 -1.58 -2.28
CA VAL A 98 -11.53 -2.49 -2.99
C VAL A 98 -10.92 -3.52 -2.04
N HIS A 99 -10.47 -3.09 -0.85
CA HIS A 99 -9.91 -4.00 0.15
C HIS A 99 -10.99 -4.90 0.76
N ASN A 100 -12.22 -4.41 0.95
CA ASN A 100 -13.35 -5.26 1.34
C ASN A 100 -13.62 -6.35 0.29
N TRP A 101 -13.68 -5.97 -0.98
CA TRP A 101 -13.91 -6.92 -2.08
C TRP A 101 -12.79 -7.96 -2.18
N LEU A 102 -11.53 -7.58 -2.05
CA LEU A 102 -10.41 -8.53 -2.03
C LEU A 102 -10.47 -9.48 -0.84
N ALA A 103 -10.91 -9.01 0.34
CA ALA A 103 -11.04 -9.85 1.53
C ALA A 103 -12.10 -10.96 1.40
N GLU A 104 -13.07 -10.80 0.49
CA GLU A 104 -14.13 -11.82 0.26
C GLU A 104 -13.60 -13.10 -0.39
N TRP A 105 -12.56 -13.00 -1.23
CA TRP A 105 -12.07 -14.13 -2.03
C TRP A 105 -10.56 -14.34 -1.98
N LYS A 106 -9.81 -13.39 -1.42
CA LYS A 106 -8.39 -13.48 -1.07
C LYS A 106 -7.49 -14.05 -2.18
N PRO A 107 -7.19 -13.26 -3.23
CA PRO A 107 -6.28 -13.66 -4.28
C PRO A 107 -4.95 -14.24 -3.76
N ALA A 108 -4.41 -15.23 -4.46
CA ALA A 108 -3.15 -15.86 -4.09
C ALA A 108 -1.93 -14.94 -4.32
N TYR A 109 -2.06 -13.91 -5.16
CA TYR A 109 -1.02 -12.93 -5.38
C TYR A 109 -1.62 -11.55 -5.63
N VAL A 110 -1.21 -10.56 -4.84
CA VAL A 110 -1.61 -9.15 -4.99
C VAL A 110 -0.36 -8.29 -5.01
N ILE A 111 -0.34 -7.24 -5.85
CA ILE A 111 0.69 -6.21 -5.79
C ILE A 111 0.03 -4.93 -5.32
N ASP A 112 0.34 -4.49 -4.12
CA ASP A 112 -0.16 -3.24 -3.56
C ASP A 112 0.99 -2.26 -3.34
N ILE A 113 0.92 -1.11 -4.01
CA ILE A 113 1.93 -0.05 -3.87
C ILE A 113 1.53 1.03 -2.87
N ASN A 114 0.41 0.84 -2.18
CA ASN A 114 -0.01 1.72 -1.10
C ASN A 114 0.78 1.43 0.17
N ARG A 115 0.74 2.39 1.10
CA ARG A 115 1.51 2.33 2.36
C ARG A 115 0.62 2.04 3.57
N ASP A 116 -0.69 2.02 3.40
CA ASP A 116 -1.59 1.54 4.45
C ASP A 116 -1.47 0.02 4.62
N THR A 117 -2.17 -0.50 5.63
CA THR A 117 -2.10 -1.91 6.02
C THR A 117 -3.35 -2.71 5.65
N GLN A 118 -4.30 -2.14 4.90
CA GLN A 118 -5.60 -2.78 4.72
C GLN A 118 -5.52 -4.09 3.94
N LEU A 119 -4.52 -4.26 3.06
CA LEU A 119 -4.29 -5.54 2.40
C LEU A 119 -3.86 -6.60 3.42
N GLN A 120 -2.87 -6.31 4.27
CA GLN A 120 -2.41 -7.20 5.33
C GLN A 120 -3.56 -7.53 6.30
N ASP A 121 -4.39 -6.55 6.64
CA ASP A 121 -5.58 -6.73 7.46
C ASP A 121 -6.64 -7.65 6.80
N SER A 122 -6.57 -7.91 5.49
CA SER A 122 -7.43 -8.89 4.79
C SER A 122 -6.95 -10.33 4.95
N TYR A 123 -5.66 -10.53 5.22
CA TYR A 123 -5.02 -11.84 5.34
C TYR A 123 -4.52 -12.12 6.77
N ALA A 124 -4.90 -11.29 7.75
CA ALA A 124 -4.43 -11.39 9.13
C ALA A 124 -4.89 -12.66 9.86
N ASP A 125 -5.82 -13.42 9.28
CA ASP A 125 -6.36 -14.68 9.76
C ASP A 125 -5.75 -15.91 9.07
N GLU A 126 -4.79 -15.75 8.15
CA GLU A 126 -4.09 -16.86 7.49
C GLU A 126 -2.60 -16.59 7.27
N GLU A 127 -1.81 -17.66 7.21
CA GLU A 127 -0.40 -17.54 6.88
C GLU A 127 -0.20 -16.98 5.47
N HIS A 128 0.74 -16.05 5.32
CA HIS A 128 1.05 -15.45 4.02
C HIS A 128 2.50 -14.94 3.95
N THR A 129 2.96 -14.69 2.73
CA THR A 129 4.26 -14.07 2.45
C THR A 129 4.05 -12.59 2.11
N LEU A 130 4.77 -11.70 2.78
CA LEU A 130 4.79 -10.27 2.47
C LEU A 130 6.15 -9.88 1.85
N ILE A 131 6.13 -9.29 0.66
CA ILE A 131 7.33 -8.80 -0.03
C ILE A 131 7.36 -7.28 0.00
N VAL A 132 8.27 -6.71 0.79
CA VAL A 132 8.38 -5.26 0.96
C VAL A 132 9.52 -4.71 0.10
N GLY A 133 9.18 -3.92 -0.92
CA GLY A 133 10.16 -3.19 -1.73
C GLY A 133 10.96 -2.18 -0.89
N VAL A 134 12.26 -2.08 -1.13
CA VAL A 134 13.14 -1.09 -0.47
C VAL A 134 13.81 -0.18 -1.48
N ALA A 135 13.71 1.14 -1.26
CA ALA A 135 14.23 2.14 -2.20
C ALA A 135 15.77 2.29 -2.17
N ARG A 136 16.43 1.90 -1.07
CA ARG A 136 17.89 2.06 -0.92
C ARG A 136 18.63 0.78 -1.29
N ILE A 137 19.86 0.96 -1.78
CA ILE A 137 20.83 -0.12 -1.90
C ILE A 137 21.00 -0.73 -0.51
N SER A 138 20.62 -2.00 -0.38
CA SER A 138 20.87 -2.80 0.81
C SER A 138 22.22 -3.51 0.65
N ALA A 139 22.68 -4.22 1.69
CA ALA A 139 23.83 -5.11 1.55
C ALA A 139 23.53 -6.35 0.66
N SER A 140 22.27 -6.51 0.24
CA SER A 140 21.82 -7.56 -0.68
C SER A 140 21.82 -7.08 -2.12
N GLN A 141 21.92 -8.02 -3.07
CA GLN A 141 21.71 -7.76 -4.50
C GLN A 141 20.25 -7.41 -4.82
N PHE A 142 19.33 -7.68 -3.89
CA PHE A 142 17.91 -7.46 -4.04
C PHE A 142 17.42 -6.17 -3.36
N ARG A 143 16.40 -5.55 -3.96
CA ARG A 143 15.72 -4.35 -3.45
C ARG A 143 14.36 -4.66 -2.84
N PHE A 144 14.29 -5.77 -2.09
CA PHE A 144 13.12 -6.13 -1.31
C PHE A 144 13.55 -6.89 -0.05
N LYS A 145 12.62 -6.99 0.90
CA LYS A 145 12.67 -7.90 2.04
C LYS A 145 11.47 -8.84 1.96
N ILE A 146 11.64 -10.06 2.45
CA ILE A 146 10.57 -11.06 2.48
C ILE A 146 10.26 -11.36 3.94
N TYR A 147 8.98 -11.37 4.26
CA TYR A 147 8.48 -11.72 5.58
C TYR A 147 7.48 -12.86 5.45
N HIS A 148 7.52 -13.80 6.39
CA HIS A 148 6.44 -14.76 6.61
C HIS A 148 5.59 -14.28 7.77
N PHE A 149 4.28 -14.34 7.61
CA PHE A 149 3.30 -14.18 8.68
C PHE A 149 2.79 -15.55 9.11
N ASP A 150 2.96 -15.90 10.39
CA ASP A 150 2.59 -17.21 10.94
C ASP A 150 1.16 -17.28 11.52
N GLY A 151 0.32 -16.28 11.21
CA GLY A 151 -0.97 -16.10 11.86
C GLY A 151 -0.92 -15.20 13.10
N SER A 152 0.27 -14.77 13.53
CA SER A 152 0.43 -13.84 14.66
C SER A 152 1.41 -12.72 14.40
N ASP A 153 2.62 -13.04 13.92
CA ASP A 153 3.72 -12.10 13.80
C ASP A 153 4.42 -12.26 12.44
N TYR A 154 5.06 -11.17 12.00
CA TYR A 154 5.93 -11.19 10.82
C TYR A 154 7.38 -11.45 11.22
N PHE A 155 8.05 -12.37 10.52
CA PHE A 155 9.49 -12.55 10.62
C PHE A 155 10.17 -12.57 9.26
N GLU A 156 11.35 -11.95 9.17
CA GLU A 156 12.12 -11.85 7.93
C GLU A 156 12.67 -13.24 7.56
N ILE A 157 12.42 -13.68 6.32
CA ILE A 157 12.89 -14.97 5.79
C ILE A 157 13.73 -14.77 4.53
N PRO A 158 14.70 -15.67 4.24
CA PRO A 158 15.42 -15.65 2.98
C PRO A 158 14.58 -16.25 1.84
N GLN A 159 14.95 -15.98 0.58
CA GLN A 159 14.17 -16.36 -0.61
C GLN A 159 13.99 -17.88 -0.75
N GLU A 160 14.95 -18.67 -0.27
CA GLU A 160 14.91 -20.13 -0.32
C GLU A 160 13.85 -20.75 0.60
N GLN A 161 13.29 -19.96 1.53
CA GLN A 161 12.28 -20.40 2.49
C GLN A 161 10.85 -19.98 2.10
N ILE A 162 10.66 -19.35 0.94
CA ILE A 162 9.31 -18.99 0.46
C ILE A 162 8.50 -20.26 0.19
N ASP A 163 7.31 -20.34 0.79
CA ASP A 163 6.30 -21.33 0.42
C ASP A 163 5.33 -20.73 -0.61
N ALA A 164 5.48 -21.13 -1.88
CA ALA A 164 4.65 -20.65 -2.98
C ALA A 164 3.19 -21.12 -2.94
N ARG A 165 2.80 -21.92 -1.93
CA ARG A 165 1.40 -22.31 -1.68
C ARG A 165 0.65 -21.28 -0.85
N LEU A 166 1.37 -20.41 -0.13
CA LEU A 166 0.79 -19.33 0.66
C LEU A 166 0.49 -18.12 -0.22
N PRO A 167 -0.50 -17.28 0.14
CA PRO A 167 -0.70 -16.00 -0.51
C PRO A 167 0.55 -15.12 -0.48
N ILE A 168 0.77 -14.35 -1.54
CA ILE A 168 1.87 -13.38 -1.67
C ILE A 168 1.29 -11.97 -1.77
N LEU A 169 1.75 -11.08 -0.89
CA LEU A 169 1.36 -9.67 -0.81
C LEU A 169 2.56 -8.75 -1.11
#